data_AF-A0A383DME8-F1
#
_entry.id   AF-A0A383DME8-F1
#
_cell.length_a   1.000
_cell.length_b   1.000
_cell.length_c   1.000
_cell.angle_alpha   90.00
_cell.angle_beta   90.00
_cell.angle_gamma   90.00
#
_symmetry.space_group_name_H-M   'P 1'
#
loop_
_entity.id
_entity.type
_entity.pdbx_description
1 polymer ?
#
loop_
_entity_poly.entity_id
_entity_poly.type
_entity_poly.pdbx_seq_one_letter_code
_entity_poly.pdbx_strand_id
1 'polypeptide(L)'
;MVLVIDNYDSFTYNLVQYLGELGAELIVRRNDEVTLDQVADLRPDRIVISPGPGRPEQAGVTVEVIQAFGSTIPILGVCLGHQAIGYAFGASVIPAPVLLHGKSSQVFHDGEGIFQGIENPCEVGRYHSLVVARESFPEVL
;
A
#
# COMPACT_ATOMS: atom_id res chain seq x y z
N MET A 1 7.00 -13.50 -9.96
CA MET A 1 6.58 -12.17 -10.43
C MET A 1 5.86 -11.36 -9.33
N VAL A 2 6.18 -10.07 -9.23
CA VAL A 2 5.49 -9.06 -8.40
C VAL A 2 4.71 -8.12 -9.31
N LEU A 3 3.40 -8.00 -9.09
CA LEU A 3 2.58 -6.98 -9.75
C LEU A 3 2.59 -5.69 -8.91
N VAL A 4 2.93 -4.57 -9.53
CA VAL A 4 2.84 -3.24 -8.91
C VAL A 4 1.67 -2.50 -9.53
N ILE A 5 0.69 -2.13 -8.70
CA ILE A 5 -0.37 -1.20 -9.08
C ILE A 5 0.09 0.23 -8.78
N ASP A 6 0.33 1.00 -9.84
CA ASP A 6 0.78 2.38 -9.78
C ASP A 6 -0.41 3.35 -9.68
N ASN A 7 -0.44 4.12 -8.59
CA ASN A 7 -1.40 5.20 -8.35
C ASN A 7 -0.83 6.58 -8.73
N TYR A 8 0.05 6.65 -9.72
CA TYR A 8 0.60 7.88 -10.30
C TYR A 8 1.42 8.73 -9.33
N ASP A 9 2.24 8.08 -8.50
CA ASP A 9 3.12 8.77 -7.56
C ASP A 9 4.58 8.81 -8.03
N SER A 10 5.26 9.92 -7.76
CA SER A 10 6.67 10.09 -8.12
C SER A 10 7.60 9.09 -7.43
N PHE A 11 7.22 8.56 -6.27
CA PHE A 11 8.01 7.58 -5.51
C PHE A 11 7.79 6.13 -5.97
N THR A 12 6.81 5.84 -6.85
CA THR A 12 6.62 4.49 -7.41
C THR A 12 7.91 3.96 -8.03
N TYR A 13 8.68 4.79 -8.75
CA TYR A 13 9.94 4.39 -9.38
C TYR A 13 11.00 3.96 -8.37
N ASN A 14 11.08 4.61 -7.20
CA ASN A 14 12.03 4.22 -6.16
C ASN A 14 11.70 2.81 -5.62
N LEU A 15 10.42 2.51 -5.43
CA LEU A 15 9.96 1.18 -5.02
C LEU A 15 10.27 0.12 -6.08
N VAL A 16 9.88 0.39 -7.33
CA VAL A 16 10.10 -0.52 -8.47
C VAL A 16 11.59 -0.79 -8.67
N GLN A 17 12.43 0.23 -8.60
CA GLN A 17 13.88 0.08 -8.74
C GLN A 17 14.44 -0.82 -7.63
N TYR A 18 14.10 -0.56 -6.35
CA TYR A 18 14.63 -1.34 -5.24
C TYR A 18 14.17 -2.81 -5.29
N LEU A 19 12.91 -3.05 -5.66
CA LEU A 19 12.41 -4.41 -5.89
C LEU A 19 13.19 -5.12 -7.01
N GLY A 20 13.51 -4.40 -8.09
CA GLY A 20 14.31 -4.93 -9.20
C GLY A 20 15.76 -5.24 -8.78
N GLU A 21 16.37 -4.39 -7.96
CA GLU A 21 17.70 -4.62 -7.37
C GLU A 21 17.73 -5.86 -6.46
N LEU A 22 16.61 -6.18 -5.80
CA LEU A 22 16.42 -7.41 -5.04
C LEU A 22 16.16 -8.65 -5.93
N GLY A 23 16.13 -8.48 -7.25
CA GLY A 23 15.93 -9.56 -8.22
C GLY A 23 14.47 -9.93 -8.47
N ALA A 24 13.51 -9.08 -8.07
CA ALA A 24 12.10 -9.33 -8.36
C ALA A 24 11.82 -9.16 -9.86
N GLU A 25 11.13 -10.13 -10.46
CA GLU A 25 10.50 -9.97 -11.76
C GLU A 25 9.24 -9.11 -11.59
N LEU A 26 9.22 -7.93 -12.20
CA LEU A 26 8.21 -6.91 -11.96
C LEU A 26 7.31 -6.68 -13.18
N ILE A 27 6.01 -6.59 -12.93
CA ILE A 27 5.05 -6.01 -13.88
C ILE A 27 4.41 -4.80 -13.21
N VAL A 28 4.50 -3.63 -13.86
CA VAL A 28 3.84 -2.40 -13.38
C VAL A 28 2.62 -2.13 -14.25
N ARG A 29 1.49 -1.82 -13.60
CA ARG A 29 0.24 -1.40 -14.25
C ARG A 29 -0.34 -0.23 -13.50
N ARG A 30 -0.85 0.78 -14.20
CA ARG A 30 -1.55 1.89 -13.56
C ARG A 30 -2.94 1.44 -13.13
N ASN A 31 -3.48 2.10 -12.10
CA ASN A 31 -4.75 1.76 -11.48
C ASN A 31 -5.98 1.85 -12.42
N ASP A 32 -5.83 2.49 -13.58
CA ASP A 32 -6.84 2.69 -14.61
C ASP A 32 -6.52 1.97 -15.93
N GLU A 33 -5.36 1.30 -16.02
CA GLU A 33 -4.89 0.59 -17.20
C GLU A 33 -4.92 -0.95 -17.02
N VAL A 34 -5.55 -1.44 -15.95
CA VAL A 34 -5.68 -2.89 -15.68
C VAL A 34 -7.03 -3.23 -15.07
N THR A 35 -7.59 -4.38 -15.45
CA THR A 35 -8.83 -4.94 -14.89
C THR A 35 -8.56 -6.11 -13.95
N LEU A 36 -9.53 -6.48 -13.11
CA LEU A 36 -9.41 -7.65 -12.22
C LEU A 36 -9.14 -8.95 -12.99
N ASP A 37 -9.80 -9.16 -14.13
CA ASP A 37 -9.59 -10.35 -14.96
C ASP A 37 -8.15 -10.41 -15.47
N GLN A 38 -7.60 -9.27 -15.90
CA GLN A 38 -6.20 -9.19 -16.32
C GLN A 38 -5.25 -9.46 -15.16
N VAL A 39 -5.55 -8.97 -13.94
CA VAL A 39 -4.76 -9.31 -12.74
C VAL A 39 -4.82 -10.81 -12.45
N ALA A 40 -5.98 -11.44 -12.57
CA ALA A 40 -6.15 -12.87 -12.37
C ALA A 40 -5.35 -13.69 -13.42
N ASP A 41 -5.40 -13.28 -14.70
CA ASP A 41 -4.67 -13.93 -15.78
C ASP A 41 -3.14 -13.82 -15.63
N LEU A 42 -2.67 -12.69 -15.08
CA LEU A 42 -1.26 -12.48 -14.77
C LEU A 42 -0.74 -13.42 -13.67
N ARG A 43 -1.62 -13.94 -12.81
CA ARG A 43 -1.29 -14.84 -11.68
C ARG A 43 -0.07 -14.35 -10.85
N PRO A 44 -0.12 -13.14 -10.28
CA PRO A 44 0.99 -12.61 -9.49
C PRO A 44 1.22 -13.42 -8.21
N ASP A 45 2.49 -13.64 -7.88
CA ASP A 45 2.86 -14.26 -6.60
C ASP A 45 2.66 -13.29 -5.43
N ARG A 46 2.80 -11.98 -5.70
CA ARG A 46 2.69 -10.88 -4.73
C ARG A 46 2.20 -9.62 -5.44
N ILE A 47 1.49 -8.77 -4.71
CA ILE A 47 1.01 -7.47 -5.20
C ILE A 47 1.58 -6.35 -4.32
N VAL A 48 2.09 -5.30 -4.95
CA VAL A 48 2.48 -4.06 -4.28
C VAL A 48 1.56 -2.94 -4.78
N ILE A 49 0.91 -2.24 -3.86
CA ILE A 49 0.09 -1.07 -4.18
C ILE A 49 0.89 0.19 -3.83
N SER A 50 1.19 0.99 -4.84
CA SER A 50 2.07 2.15 -4.67
C SER A 50 1.39 3.32 -3.93
N PRO A 51 2.18 4.31 -3.49
CA PRO A 51 1.66 5.61 -3.09
C PRO A 51 0.88 6.29 -4.22
N GLY A 52 0.09 7.31 -3.87
CA GLY A 52 -0.70 8.08 -4.82
C GLY A 52 -1.33 9.31 -4.17
N PRO A 53 -1.75 10.30 -4.97
CA PRO A 53 -2.53 11.42 -4.48
C PRO A 53 -3.98 11.01 -4.17
N GLY A 54 -4.70 11.89 -3.49
CA GLY A 54 -6.14 11.72 -3.28
C GLY A 54 -6.49 10.72 -2.19
N ARG A 55 -7.57 9.97 -2.40
CA ARG A 55 -8.14 9.05 -1.42
C ARG A 55 -8.45 7.69 -2.07
N PRO A 56 -8.50 6.58 -1.30
CA PRO A 56 -8.73 5.25 -1.85
C PRO A 56 -9.99 5.12 -2.70
N GLU A 57 -11.05 5.86 -2.37
CA GLU A 57 -12.33 5.87 -3.07
C GLU A 57 -12.22 6.29 -4.55
N GLN A 58 -11.10 6.89 -4.94
CA GLN A 58 -10.84 7.42 -6.29
C GLN A 58 -9.62 6.74 -6.94
N ALA A 59 -9.05 5.70 -6.32
CA ALA A 59 -7.78 5.10 -6.72
C ALA A 59 -7.92 4.01 -7.80
N GLY A 60 -8.77 4.23 -8.81
CA GLY A 60 -9.04 3.26 -9.88
C GLY A 60 -9.41 1.88 -9.32
N VAL A 61 -8.84 0.82 -9.89
CA VAL A 61 -9.11 -0.59 -9.51
C VAL A 61 -8.46 -1.00 -8.17
N THR A 62 -7.76 -0.09 -7.48
CA THR A 62 -6.91 -0.44 -6.34
C THR A 62 -7.67 -1.13 -5.22
N VAL A 63 -8.84 -0.60 -4.85
CA VAL A 63 -9.65 -1.15 -3.75
C VAL A 63 -10.22 -2.51 -4.14
N GLU A 64 -10.70 -2.64 -5.38
CA GLU A 64 -11.24 -3.87 -5.93
C GLU A 64 -10.18 -4.97 -6.02
N VAL A 65 -8.93 -4.63 -6.38
CA VAL A 65 -7.79 -5.58 -6.36
C VAL A 65 -7.55 -6.10 -4.95
N ILE A 66 -7.56 -5.21 -3.95
CA ILE A 66 -7.34 -5.62 -2.55
C ILE A 66 -8.47 -6.55 -2.09
N GLN A 67 -9.72 -6.21 -2.40
CA GLN A 67 -10.89 -7.02 -2.01
C GLN A 67 -10.89 -8.39 -2.71
N ALA A 68 -10.53 -8.45 -3.99
CA ALA A 68 -10.56 -9.68 -4.77
C ALA A 68 -9.40 -10.64 -4.43
N PHE A 69 -8.22 -10.09 -4.12
CA PHE A 69 -6.99 -10.89 -4.05
C PHE A 69 -6.31 -10.88 -2.67
N GLY A 70 -6.67 -9.98 -1.76
CA GLY A 70 -5.98 -9.79 -0.49
C GLY A 70 -6.01 -11.00 0.45
N SER A 71 -6.98 -11.91 0.30
CA SER A 71 -7.06 -13.15 1.07
C SER A 71 -6.26 -14.31 0.49
N THR A 72 -5.76 -14.21 -0.75
CA THR A 72 -5.11 -15.31 -1.47
C THR A 72 -3.70 -14.98 -1.93
N ILE A 73 -3.42 -13.71 -2.22
CA ILE A 73 -2.13 -13.21 -2.69
C ILE A 73 -1.61 -12.19 -1.67
N PRO A 74 -0.37 -12.31 -1.18
CA PRO A 74 0.21 -11.33 -0.28
C PRO A 74 0.24 -9.92 -0.92
N ILE A 75 -0.32 -8.94 -0.21
CA ILE A 75 -0.37 -7.53 -0.64
C ILE A 75 0.41 -6.64 0.33
N LEU A 76 1.29 -5.80 -0.22
CA LEU A 76 1.92 -4.69 0.50
C LEU A 76 1.40 -3.35 -0.04
N GLY A 77 0.78 -2.54 0.83
CA GLY A 77 0.32 -1.20 0.49
C GLY A 77 1.21 -0.12 1.09
N VAL A 78 1.62 0.87 0.29
CA VAL A 78 2.44 2.01 0.75
C VAL A 78 1.66 3.31 0.60
N CYS A 79 1.62 4.14 1.65
CA CYS A 79 0.87 5.42 1.67
C CYS A 79 -0.61 5.26 1.27
N LEU A 80 -1.02 5.71 0.07
CA LEU A 80 -2.38 5.48 -0.44
C LEU A 80 -2.72 3.99 -0.48
N GLY A 81 -1.77 3.12 -0.87
CA GLY A 81 -1.99 1.68 -0.84
C GLY A 81 -2.28 1.14 0.57
N HIS A 82 -1.63 1.69 1.60
CA HIS A 82 -1.92 1.32 2.99
C HIS A 82 -3.32 1.78 3.41
N GLN A 83 -3.70 2.99 3.03
CA GLN A 83 -5.05 3.53 3.28
C GLN A 83 -6.13 2.73 2.55
N ALA A 84 -5.85 2.30 1.32
CA ALA A 84 -6.75 1.49 0.53
C ALA A 84 -6.97 0.09 1.13
N ILE A 85 -5.95 -0.50 1.78
CA ILE A 85 -6.13 -1.75 2.54
C ILE A 85 -7.11 -1.53 3.69
N GLY A 86 -6.89 -0.50 4.51
CA GLY A 86 -7.83 -0.18 5.60
C GLY A 86 -9.26 0.03 5.09
N TYR A 87 -9.41 0.82 4.02
CA TYR A 87 -10.71 1.10 3.41
C TYR A 87 -11.39 -0.14 2.82
N ALA A 88 -10.64 -1.00 2.12
CA ALA A 88 -11.15 -2.24 1.53
C ALA A 88 -11.78 -3.17 2.57
N PHE A 89 -11.26 -3.15 3.80
CA PHE A 89 -11.76 -3.93 4.94
C PHE A 89 -12.65 -3.12 5.91
N GLY A 90 -13.22 -1.99 5.45
CA GLY A 90 -14.27 -1.26 6.15
C GLY A 90 -13.81 -0.17 7.12
N ALA A 91 -12.50 0.06 7.26
CA ALA A 91 -12.00 1.17 8.07
C ALA A 91 -12.16 2.52 7.34
N SER A 92 -12.38 3.57 8.12
CA SER A 92 -12.49 4.95 7.62
C SER A 92 -11.11 5.58 7.40
N VAL A 93 -10.96 6.33 6.31
CA VAL A 93 -9.78 7.16 6.06
C VAL A 93 -10.13 8.62 6.37
N ILE A 94 -9.47 9.19 7.37
CA ILE A 94 -9.77 10.52 7.90
C ILE A 94 -8.55 11.45 7.78
N PRO A 95 -8.72 12.78 7.84
CA PRO A 95 -7.60 13.71 7.97
C PRO A 95 -6.70 13.34 9.14
N ALA A 96 -5.39 13.32 8.90
CA ALA A 96 -4.43 13.08 9.95
C ALA A 96 -4.43 14.26 10.96
N PRO A 97 -4.32 13.99 12.27
CA PRO A 97 -4.30 15.06 13.28
C PRO A 97 -3.08 15.98 13.14
N VAL A 98 -1.99 15.49 12.52
CA VAL A 98 -0.79 16.25 12.20
C VAL A 98 -0.42 15.96 10.75
N LEU A 99 -0.28 17.02 9.95
CA LEU A 99 0.22 16.95 8.58
C LEU A 99 1.76 16.86 8.60
N LEU A 100 2.32 15.87 7.94
CA LEU A 100 3.77 15.72 7.80
C LEU A 100 4.13 15.61 6.32
N HIS A 101 5.09 16.43 5.88
CA HIS A 101 5.60 16.43 4.52
C HIS A 101 7.12 16.55 4.57
N GLY A 102 7.83 15.48 4.24
CA GLY A 102 9.29 15.46 4.20
C GLY A 102 9.97 15.58 5.57
N LYS A 103 9.32 15.12 6.64
CA LYS A 103 9.91 15.07 7.98
C LYS A 103 10.14 13.63 8.39
N SER A 104 11.25 13.38 9.09
CA SER A 104 11.47 12.10 9.74
C SER A 104 10.56 11.96 10.96
N SER A 105 10.24 10.71 11.31
CA SER A 105 9.47 10.37 12.49
C SER A 105 9.92 9.02 13.00
N GLN A 106 9.84 8.87 14.32
CA GLN A 106 10.06 7.60 14.99
C GLN A 106 8.75 6.79 14.94
N VAL A 107 8.78 5.62 14.32
CA VAL A 107 7.66 4.68 14.29
C VAL A 107 7.96 3.55 15.26
N PHE A 108 7.08 3.37 16.23
CA PHE A 108 7.09 2.23 17.14
C PHE A 108 6.27 1.09 16.52
N HIS A 109 6.76 -0.13 16.66
CA HIS A 109 6.09 -1.33 16.15
C HIS A 109 6.16 -2.47 17.18
N ASP A 110 5.40 -3.52 16.96
CA ASP A 110 5.37 -4.75 17.76
C ASP A 110 6.50 -5.73 17.38
N GLY A 111 7.15 -5.53 16.23
CA GLY A 111 8.21 -6.40 15.74
C GLY A 111 7.68 -7.64 15.03
N GLU A 112 6.39 -7.64 14.66
CA GLU A 112 5.74 -8.71 13.94
C GLU A 112 5.64 -8.42 12.44
N GLY A 113 5.34 -9.45 11.64
CA GLY A 113 5.18 -9.32 10.19
C GLY A 113 6.40 -8.70 9.51
N ILE A 114 6.18 -7.60 8.76
CA ILE A 114 7.23 -6.89 8.02
C ILE A 114 8.22 -6.14 8.94
N PHE A 115 7.93 -6.01 10.24
CA PHE A 115 8.79 -5.33 11.20
C PHE A 115 9.74 -6.28 11.95
N GLN A 116 9.72 -7.58 11.64
CA GLN A 116 10.66 -8.54 12.22
C GLN A 116 12.11 -8.16 11.90
N GLY A 117 12.93 -8.00 12.94
CA GLY A 117 14.35 -7.65 12.80
C GLY A 117 14.63 -6.16 12.52
N ILE A 118 13.60 -5.31 12.51
CA ILE A 118 13.74 -3.85 12.37
C ILE A 118 13.94 -3.21 13.75
N GLU A 119 14.77 -2.15 13.83
CA GLU A 119 15.01 -1.39 15.06
C GLU A 119 13.72 -0.74 15.59
N ASN A 120 13.53 -0.71 16.91
CA ASN A 120 12.35 -0.14 17.54
C ASN A 120 12.72 0.95 18.56
N PRO A 121 12.37 2.23 18.31
CA PRO A 121 11.66 2.74 17.14
C PRO A 121 12.53 2.78 15.88
N CYS A 122 11.89 2.72 14.70
CA CYS A 122 12.55 2.94 13.42
C CYS A 122 12.34 4.37 12.91
N GLU A 123 13.39 4.98 12.35
CA GLU A 123 13.29 6.29 11.72
C GLU A 123 12.78 6.15 10.28
N VAL A 124 11.66 6.80 9.97
CA VAL A 124 11.04 6.77 8.63
C VAL A 124 10.66 8.18 8.15
N GLY A 125 10.65 8.37 6.83
CA GLY A 125 10.11 9.58 6.21
C GLY A 125 8.58 9.57 6.16
N ARG A 126 7.93 10.69 6.49
CA ARG A 126 6.46 10.82 6.46
C ARG A 126 5.99 11.90 5.49
N TYR A 127 4.93 11.57 4.74
CA TYR A 127 4.35 12.39 3.67
C TYR A 127 2.81 12.42 3.65
N HIS A 128 2.17 12.07 4.77
CA HIS A 128 0.73 11.82 4.82
C HIS A 128 -0.07 13.05 5.30
N SER A 129 -1.24 13.22 4.70
CA SER A 129 -2.31 14.12 5.14
C SER A 129 -3.54 13.39 5.68
N LEU A 130 -3.63 12.08 5.43
CA LEU A 130 -4.70 11.19 5.84
C LEU A 130 -4.16 10.04 6.70
N VAL A 131 -5.04 9.37 7.42
CA VAL A 131 -4.73 8.19 8.23
C VAL A 131 -5.94 7.24 8.26
N VAL A 132 -5.69 5.94 8.43
CA VAL A 132 -6.74 4.96 8.74
C VAL A 132 -7.17 5.15 10.20
N ALA A 133 -8.44 5.42 10.46
CA ALA A 133 -8.95 5.72 11.79
C ALA A 133 -9.01 4.46 12.64
N ARG A 134 -8.26 4.43 13.75
CA ARG A 134 -8.16 3.26 14.65
C ARG A 134 -9.52 2.86 15.21
N GLU A 135 -10.37 3.83 15.49
CA GLU A 135 -11.71 3.67 16.05
C GLU A 135 -12.66 2.95 15.08
N SER A 136 -12.31 2.87 13.81
CA SER A 136 -13.09 2.24 12.75
C SER A 136 -12.53 0.90 12.29
N PHE A 137 -11.50 0.37 12.96
CA PHE A 137 -10.97 -0.94 12.61
C PHE A 137 -12.05 -2.01 12.82
N PRO A 138 -12.22 -2.94 11.88
CA PRO A 138 -13.17 -4.04 12.05
C PRO A 138 -12.74 -4.93 13.22
N GLU A 139 -13.71 -5.47 13.97
CA GLU A 139 -13.44 -6.33 15.13
C GLU A 139 -12.78 -7.67 14.72
N VAL A 140 -13.03 -8.11 13.49
CA VAL A 140 -12.47 -9.31 12.85
C VAL A 140 -12.30 -9.07 11.35
N LEU A 141 -11.31 -9.72 10.73
CA LEU A 141 -11.07 -9.73 9.27
C LEU A 141 -11.50 -11.07 8.66
#